data_AF-A0A962TV22-F1
#
_entry.id   AF-A0A962TV22-F1
#
_cell.length_a   1.000
_cell.length_b   1.000
_cell.length_c   1.000
_cell.angle_alpha   90.00
_cell.angle_beta   90.00
_cell.angle_gamma   90.00
#
_symmetry.space_group_name_H-M   'P 1'
#
loop_
_entity.id
_entity.type
_entity.pdbx_description
1 polymer ?
#
loop_
_entity_poly.entity_id
_entity_poly.type
_entity_poly.pdbx_seq_one_letter_code
_entity_poly.pdbx_strand_id
1 'polypeptide(L)'
;MNKTIPLIFTLAVSSGLSQDARAWPWENAAPVVDSQVKPGSDRIGGDLSFLRDRHGQSAQRRLDGQYKLVYFGAAHSISLVPGQNASPQNNSCAIDLLVLEEARKEVGRRCGQSVSDRLSALFIYPSPRLSDPPPYNLRTYLDVPGSHILGLHAPIEDILSLGRRYAVRYLQDKQSDVVTGHTRFTYLMGPDGKNLAIFPADMADPAGVIAKQIIRSMSLDNFALPDTPECSR
;
A
#
# COMPACT_ATOMS: atom_id res chain seq x y z
N MET A 1 61.84 -3.04 -58.25
CA MET A 1 60.46 -3.21 -58.76
C MET A 1 59.89 -4.50 -58.20
N ASN A 2 58.57 -4.57 -58.05
CA ASN A 2 57.74 -5.59 -57.41
C ASN A 2 57.71 -5.63 -55.87
N LYS A 3 56.64 -5.01 -55.35
CA LYS A 3 56.06 -5.18 -54.02
C LYS A 3 55.34 -6.53 -53.96
N THR A 4 55.56 -7.29 -52.89
CA THR A 4 54.67 -8.38 -52.47
C THR A 4 54.40 -8.18 -50.99
N ILE A 5 53.17 -7.77 -50.64
CA ILE A 5 52.67 -7.69 -49.26
C ILE A 5 51.66 -8.83 -49.14
N PRO A 6 51.81 -9.77 -48.19
CA PRO A 6 50.79 -10.79 -47.97
C PRO A 6 49.59 -10.21 -47.23
N LEU A 7 48.40 -10.55 -47.73
CA LEU A 7 47.12 -10.33 -47.06
C LEU A 7 47.11 -11.06 -45.71
N ILE A 8 46.99 -10.31 -44.62
CA ILE A 8 46.52 -10.84 -43.33
C ILE A 8 45.02 -10.51 -43.26
N PHE A 9 44.20 -11.54 -43.44
CA PHE A 9 42.77 -11.49 -43.14
C PHE A 9 42.61 -11.42 -41.62
N THR A 10 42.37 -10.21 -41.10
CA THR A 10 41.91 -10.04 -39.72
C THR A 10 40.39 -10.01 -39.76
N LEU A 11 39.77 -11.13 -39.38
CA LEU A 11 38.34 -11.17 -39.04
C LEU A 11 38.16 -10.40 -37.73
N ALA A 12 37.88 -9.11 -37.83
CA ALA A 12 37.24 -8.39 -36.74
C ALA A 12 35.75 -8.75 -36.78
N VAL A 13 35.35 -9.75 -35.99
CA VAL A 13 33.95 -9.89 -35.59
C VAL A 13 33.66 -8.71 -34.66
N SER A 14 33.22 -7.60 -35.23
CA SER A 14 32.56 -6.56 -34.47
C SER A 14 31.26 -7.17 -33.93
N SER A 15 31.31 -7.63 -32.68
CA SER A 15 30.13 -7.77 -31.84
C SER A 15 29.49 -6.40 -31.72
N GLY A 16 28.64 -6.06 -32.68
CA GLY A 16 27.64 -5.02 -32.55
C GLY A 16 26.62 -5.45 -31.51
N LEU A 17 27.01 -5.43 -30.23
CA LEU A 17 26.07 -5.24 -29.15
C LEU A 17 25.67 -3.77 -29.24
N SER A 18 24.59 -3.51 -29.99
CA SER A 18 23.82 -2.29 -29.82
C SER A 18 23.48 -2.18 -28.33
N GLN A 19 24.14 -1.27 -27.63
CA GLN A 19 23.73 -0.81 -26.31
C GLN A 19 22.47 0.04 -26.48
N ASP A 20 21.40 -0.57 -26.98
CA ASP A 20 20.05 -0.07 -26.88
C ASP A 20 19.31 -0.89 -25.82
N ALA A 21 20.01 -1.14 -24.70
CA ALA A 21 19.32 -1.26 -23.43
C ALA A 21 18.78 0.14 -23.12
N ARG A 22 17.58 0.44 -23.64
CA ARG A 22 16.76 1.52 -23.11
C ARG A 22 16.57 1.21 -21.64
N ALA A 23 17.44 1.76 -20.79
CA ALA A 23 17.25 1.87 -19.37
C ALA A 23 15.85 2.46 -19.15
N TRP A 24 14.97 1.71 -18.50
CA TRP A 24 13.62 2.20 -18.23
C TRP A 24 13.75 3.40 -17.28
N PRO A 25 12.88 4.42 -17.36
CA PRO A 25 12.99 5.65 -16.57
C PRO A 25 13.05 5.45 -15.04
N TRP A 26 12.77 4.25 -14.53
CA TRP A 26 12.79 3.92 -13.11
C TRP A 26 14.13 3.33 -12.62
N GLU A 27 15.09 2.99 -13.49
CA GLU A 27 16.49 2.69 -13.05
C GLU A 27 17.16 3.93 -12.46
N ASN A 28 16.64 5.12 -12.79
CA ASN A 28 16.93 6.38 -12.12
C ASN A 28 15.84 6.73 -11.09
N ALA A 29 15.34 5.74 -10.35
CA ALA A 29 14.50 5.98 -9.20
C ALA A 29 15.22 7.00 -8.31
N ALA A 30 14.58 8.17 -8.13
CA ALA A 30 15.06 9.18 -7.21
C ALA A 30 15.47 8.49 -5.90
N PRO A 31 16.57 8.92 -5.25
CA PRO A 31 17.02 8.32 -4.00
C PRO A 31 15.82 8.21 -3.07
N VAL A 32 15.68 7.03 -2.46
CA VAL A 32 14.76 6.76 -1.34
C VAL A 32 14.77 8.01 -0.49
N VAL A 33 13.63 8.73 -0.47
CA VAL A 33 13.51 9.86 0.45
C VAL A 33 13.70 9.25 1.82
N ASP A 34 14.76 9.70 2.47
CA ASP A 34 15.21 9.27 3.78
C ASP A 34 14.01 8.97 4.67
N SER A 35 14.03 7.80 5.31
CA SER A 35 13.01 7.23 6.20
C SER A 35 12.82 8.05 7.49
N GLN A 36 13.09 9.36 7.44
CA GLN A 36 13.05 10.30 8.55
C GLN A 36 11.65 10.72 9.01
N VAL A 37 10.58 10.14 8.46
CA VAL A 37 9.28 10.23 9.13
C VAL A 37 9.34 9.32 10.35
N LYS A 38 9.72 9.91 11.49
CA LYS A 38 9.68 9.21 12.78
C LYS A 38 8.26 8.68 13.04
N PRO A 39 8.10 7.42 13.45
CA PRO A 39 6.87 6.96 14.10
C PRO A 39 6.45 7.97 15.18
N GLY A 40 5.19 8.41 15.20
CA GLY A 40 4.73 9.46 16.11
C GLY A 40 4.85 10.91 15.60
N SER A 41 5.19 11.14 14.32
CA SER A 41 5.11 12.48 13.74
C SER A 41 3.64 12.90 13.55
N ASP A 42 3.18 13.91 14.30
CA ASP A 42 1.86 14.57 14.17
C ASP A 42 1.59 15.16 12.77
N ARG A 43 2.59 15.18 11.90
CA ARG A 43 2.48 15.67 10.52
C ARG A 43 1.82 14.68 9.56
N ILE A 44 1.72 13.41 9.93
CA ILE A 44 1.09 12.35 9.13
C ILE A 44 -0.30 12.07 9.69
N GLY A 45 -1.31 12.18 8.83
CA GLY A 45 -2.70 11.95 9.20
C GLY A 45 -3.65 12.97 8.60
N GLY A 46 -4.93 12.63 8.55
CA GLY A 46 -5.96 13.50 8.00
C GLY A 46 -7.35 13.05 8.38
N ASP A 47 -8.32 13.93 8.19
CA ASP A 47 -9.72 13.59 8.38
C ASP A 47 -10.13 12.50 7.39
N LEU A 48 -10.72 11.41 7.90
CA LEU A 48 -11.24 10.29 7.10
C LEU A 48 -12.77 10.32 7.03
N SER A 49 -13.43 11.30 7.68
CA SER A 49 -14.89 11.40 7.81
C SER A 49 -15.63 11.55 6.48
N PHE A 50 -14.96 12.19 5.50
CA PHE A 50 -15.51 12.46 4.18
C PHE A 50 -15.52 11.21 3.28
N LEU A 51 -14.73 10.19 3.62
CA LEU A 51 -14.68 8.95 2.87
C LEU A 51 -16.01 8.19 2.95
N ARG A 52 -16.32 7.46 1.87
CA ARG A 52 -17.53 6.67 1.74
C ARG A 52 -17.20 5.22 1.43
N ASP A 53 -18.00 4.30 1.98
CA ASP A 53 -17.97 2.91 1.54
C ASP A 53 -18.77 2.73 0.23
N ARG A 54 -18.73 1.52 -0.33
CA ARG A 54 -19.46 1.15 -1.56
C ARG A 54 -20.98 1.32 -1.47
N HIS A 55 -21.53 1.50 -0.27
CA HIS A 55 -22.96 1.73 -0.02
C HIS A 55 -23.27 3.22 0.21
N GLY A 56 -22.29 4.10 0.01
CA GLY A 56 -22.41 5.54 0.24
C GLY A 56 -22.42 5.92 1.73
N GLN A 57 -22.11 5.00 2.64
CA GLN A 57 -22.09 5.29 4.07
C GLN A 57 -20.79 5.98 4.47
N SER A 58 -20.87 6.97 5.35
CA SER A 58 -19.68 7.60 5.93
C SER A 58 -18.87 6.61 6.75
N ALA A 59 -17.55 6.67 6.58
CA ALA A 59 -16.62 5.90 7.39
C ALA A 59 -16.63 6.32 8.88
N GLN A 60 -17.00 7.56 9.19
CA GLN A 60 -16.81 8.17 10.52
C GLN A 60 -17.23 7.26 11.67
N ARG A 61 -18.50 6.82 11.66
CA ARG A 61 -19.06 6.02 12.75
C ARG A 61 -18.33 4.69 12.95
N ARG A 62 -17.82 4.09 11.88
CA ARG A 62 -17.04 2.85 11.95
C ARG A 62 -15.62 3.10 12.44
N LEU A 63 -15.09 4.31 12.26
CA LEU A 63 -13.72 4.66 12.60
C LEU A 63 -13.60 5.27 13.99
N ASP A 64 -14.64 5.86 14.56
CA ASP A 64 -14.55 6.53 15.86
C ASP A 64 -14.00 5.59 16.95
N GLY A 65 -12.91 6.03 17.60
CA GLY A 65 -12.25 5.29 18.67
C GLY A 65 -11.57 3.97 18.25
N GLN A 66 -11.42 3.70 16.96
CA GLN A 66 -10.71 2.51 16.43
C GLN A 66 -9.24 2.80 16.14
N TYR A 67 -8.38 1.80 16.32
CA TYR A 67 -7.07 1.78 15.66
C TYR A 67 -7.27 1.48 14.18
N LYS A 68 -6.45 2.06 13.30
CA LYS A 68 -6.64 1.96 11.85
C LYS A 68 -5.35 1.51 11.18
N LEU A 69 -5.43 0.48 10.35
CA LEU A 69 -4.41 0.18 9.37
C LEU A 69 -4.84 0.81 8.06
N VAL A 70 -4.32 2.00 7.78
CA VAL A 70 -4.65 2.77 6.58
C VAL A 70 -3.72 2.37 5.46
N TYR A 71 -4.28 1.95 4.33
CA TYR A 71 -3.53 1.68 3.11
C TYR A 71 -4.19 2.41 1.94
N PHE A 72 -3.39 3.21 1.24
CA PHE A 72 -3.80 3.91 0.03
C PHE A 72 -3.48 3.03 -1.15
N GLY A 73 -4.41 2.87 -2.08
CA GLY A 73 -4.17 2.13 -3.30
C GLY A 73 -4.87 2.73 -4.50
N ALA A 74 -4.64 2.10 -5.65
CA ALA A 74 -5.36 2.34 -6.88
C ALA A 74 -6.17 1.09 -7.23
N ALA A 75 -7.44 1.26 -7.54
CA ALA A 75 -8.33 0.14 -7.85
C ALA A 75 -7.90 -0.66 -9.09
N HIS A 76 -7.16 -0.02 -10.01
CA HIS A 76 -6.59 -0.70 -11.18
C HIS A 76 -5.38 -1.59 -10.85
N SER A 77 -4.70 -1.34 -9.72
CA SER A 77 -3.55 -2.11 -9.22
C SER A 77 -3.95 -3.38 -8.43
N ILE A 78 -5.20 -3.83 -8.57
CA ILE A 78 -5.73 -5.07 -8.01
C ILE A 78 -6.23 -5.91 -9.18
N SER A 79 -5.44 -6.84 -9.76
CA SER A 79 -5.90 -7.69 -10.87
C SER A 79 -5.53 -9.15 -10.67
N LEU A 80 -6.43 -9.91 -10.05
CA LEU A 80 -6.25 -11.36 -9.86
C LEU A 80 -6.50 -12.17 -11.15
N VAL A 81 -6.86 -11.53 -12.27
CA VAL A 81 -7.15 -12.20 -13.55
C VAL A 81 -5.90 -12.16 -14.44
N PRO A 82 -5.26 -13.31 -14.72
CA PRO A 82 -4.15 -13.37 -15.67
C PRO A 82 -4.61 -12.87 -17.05
N GLY A 83 -3.84 -11.96 -17.66
CA GLY A 83 -4.06 -11.54 -19.05
C GLY A 83 -5.01 -10.36 -19.28
N GLN A 84 -5.69 -9.83 -18.26
CA GLN A 84 -6.34 -8.52 -18.35
C GLN A 84 -5.63 -7.49 -17.46
N ASN A 85 -5.15 -6.41 -18.06
CA ASN A 85 -4.34 -5.36 -17.43
C ASN A 85 -3.02 -5.89 -16.84
N ALA A 86 -2.27 -6.65 -17.64
CA ALA A 86 -1.00 -7.27 -17.26
C ALA A 86 0.16 -6.25 -17.22
N SER A 87 0.15 -5.34 -16.25
CA SER A 87 1.43 -4.83 -15.73
C SER A 87 1.92 -5.81 -14.66
N PRO A 88 3.21 -6.22 -14.62
CA PRO A 88 3.76 -7.08 -13.56
C PRO A 88 3.56 -6.53 -12.14
N GLN A 89 3.22 -5.25 -12.02
CA GLN A 89 2.97 -4.53 -10.77
C GLN A 89 1.49 -4.54 -10.35
N ASN A 90 0.59 -5.17 -11.14
CA ASN A 90 -0.85 -4.99 -11.02
C ASN A 90 -1.55 -5.79 -9.91
N ASN A 91 -0.78 -6.42 -9.01
CA ASN A 91 -1.29 -7.19 -7.86
C ASN A 91 -0.70 -6.78 -6.51
N SER A 92 0.13 -5.73 -6.49
CA SER A 92 0.81 -5.32 -5.27
C SER A 92 -0.15 -4.91 -4.15
N CYS A 93 -1.25 -4.23 -4.49
CA CYS A 93 -2.31 -3.90 -3.54
C CYS A 93 -2.95 -5.14 -2.91
N ALA A 94 -3.23 -6.18 -3.71
CA ALA A 94 -3.91 -7.37 -3.21
C ALA A 94 -3.06 -8.09 -2.15
N ILE A 95 -1.75 -8.20 -2.39
CA ILE A 95 -0.81 -8.78 -1.42
C ILE A 95 -0.73 -7.93 -0.16
N ASP A 96 -0.58 -6.61 -0.30
CA ASP A 96 -0.48 -5.70 0.86
C ASP A 96 -1.75 -5.73 1.71
N LEU A 97 -2.92 -5.90 1.09
CA LEU A 97 -4.18 -6.05 1.79
C LEU A 97 -4.30 -7.40 2.52
N LEU A 98 -3.76 -8.49 1.97
CA LEU A 98 -3.72 -9.79 2.67
C LEU A 98 -2.83 -9.70 3.92
N VAL A 99 -1.75 -8.93 3.85
CA VAL A 99 -0.89 -8.63 5.01
C VAL A 99 -1.66 -7.93 6.12
N LEU A 100 -2.55 -6.98 5.80
CA LEU A 100 -3.37 -6.30 6.83
C LEU A 100 -4.32 -7.27 7.54
N GLU A 101 -4.97 -8.14 6.77
CA GLU A 101 -5.85 -9.18 7.34
C GLU A 101 -5.07 -10.14 8.23
N GLU A 102 -3.89 -10.58 7.79
CA GLU A 102 -3.07 -11.50 8.56
C GLU A 102 -2.54 -10.84 9.84
N ALA A 103 -2.10 -9.58 9.78
CA ALA A 103 -1.69 -8.84 10.97
C ALA A 103 -2.84 -8.75 11.99
N ARG A 104 -4.07 -8.48 11.53
CA ARG A 104 -5.26 -8.42 12.39
C ARG A 104 -5.57 -9.79 13.03
N LYS A 105 -5.49 -10.87 12.25
CA LYS A 105 -5.68 -12.24 12.75
C LYS A 105 -4.60 -12.63 13.75
N GLU A 106 -3.36 -12.23 13.52
CA GLU A 106 -2.25 -12.50 14.44
C GLU A 106 -2.44 -11.77 15.77
N VAL A 107 -2.92 -10.51 15.76
CA VAL A 107 -3.36 -9.83 16.99
C VAL A 107 -4.47 -10.63 17.68
N GLY A 108 -5.45 -11.14 16.93
CA GLY A 108 -6.53 -11.96 17.46
C GLY A 108 -6.04 -13.28 18.08
N ARG A 109 -5.05 -13.93 17.47
CA ARG A 109 -4.41 -15.15 18.01
C ARG A 109 -3.64 -14.89 19.31
N ARG A 110 -2.95 -13.75 19.40
CA ARG A 110 -2.10 -13.41 20.56
C ARG A 110 -2.88 -12.84 21.74
N CYS A 111 -3.82 -11.95 21.44
CA CYS A 111 -4.50 -11.11 22.43
C CYS A 111 -6.02 -11.32 22.45
N GLY A 112 -6.56 -12.24 21.65
CA GLY A 112 -8.00 -12.52 21.58
C GLY A 112 -8.76 -11.61 20.62
N GLN A 113 -9.97 -12.07 20.25
CA GLN A 113 -10.81 -11.44 19.24
C GLN A 113 -11.25 -10.01 19.63
N SER A 114 -11.51 -9.77 20.91
CA SER A 114 -11.92 -8.44 21.40
C SER A 114 -10.87 -7.37 21.15
N VAL A 115 -9.58 -7.73 21.10
CA VAL A 115 -8.48 -6.82 20.78
C VAL A 115 -8.37 -6.61 19.28
N SER A 116 -8.49 -7.67 18.48
CA SER A 116 -8.44 -7.56 17.02
C SER A 116 -9.67 -6.86 16.42
N ASP A 117 -10.80 -6.85 17.11
CA ASP A 117 -12.01 -6.08 16.74
C ASP A 117 -11.88 -4.58 16.98
N ARG A 118 -10.80 -4.12 17.66
CA ARG A 118 -10.47 -2.69 17.80
C ARG A 118 -9.67 -2.15 16.61
N LEU A 119 -9.39 -3.00 15.63
CA LEU A 119 -8.62 -2.67 14.44
C LEU A 119 -9.54 -2.61 13.22
N SER A 120 -9.51 -1.47 12.53
CA SER A 120 -10.10 -1.31 11.21
C SER A 120 -9.02 -1.31 10.13
N ALA A 121 -9.01 -2.31 9.25
CA ALA A 121 -8.17 -2.31 8.07
C ALA A 121 -8.87 -1.52 6.95
N LEU A 122 -8.23 -0.46 6.45
CA LEU A 122 -8.83 0.47 5.50
C LEU A 122 -8.09 0.41 4.16
N PHE A 123 -8.85 0.22 3.09
CA PHE A 123 -8.36 0.38 1.72
C PHE A 123 -8.93 1.67 1.13
N ILE A 124 -8.10 2.71 1.00
CA ILE A 124 -8.48 4.01 0.48
C ILE A 124 -8.11 4.09 -1.01
N TYR A 125 -9.07 4.37 -1.88
CA TYR A 125 -8.83 4.45 -3.32
C TYR A 125 -9.58 5.62 -3.98
N PRO A 126 -9.04 6.19 -5.07
CA PRO A 126 -9.74 7.19 -5.86
C PRO A 126 -10.89 6.56 -6.65
N SER A 127 -12.03 7.27 -6.70
CA SER A 127 -13.18 6.93 -7.55
C SER A 127 -13.58 8.15 -8.38
N PRO A 128 -13.98 7.99 -9.66
CA PRO A 128 -14.47 9.12 -10.47
C PRO A 128 -15.67 9.83 -9.85
N ARG A 129 -16.57 9.09 -9.18
CA ARG A 129 -17.72 9.64 -8.46
C ARG A 129 -18.00 8.87 -7.16
N LEU A 130 -18.60 9.53 -6.18
CA LEU A 130 -19.01 8.91 -4.91
C LEU A 130 -20.13 7.86 -5.06
N SER A 131 -20.95 7.96 -6.10
CA SER A 131 -22.00 6.98 -6.38
C SER A 131 -21.51 5.79 -7.21
N ASP A 132 -20.30 5.85 -7.77
CA ASP A 132 -19.82 4.80 -8.64
C ASP A 132 -19.43 3.58 -7.80
N PRO A 133 -19.86 2.37 -8.19
CA PRO A 133 -19.46 1.16 -7.50
C PRO A 133 -17.94 0.92 -7.67
N PRO A 134 -17.29 0.22 -6.72
CA PRO A 134 -15.90 -0.15 -6.90
C PRO A 134 -15.71 -0.97 -8.18
N PRO A 135 -14.55 -0.84 -8.86
CA PRO A 135 -14.20 -1.70 -9.99
C PRO A 135 -14.37 -3.19 -9.66
N TYR A 136 -14.79 -3.99 -10.64
CA TYR A 136 -15.17 -5.40 -10.44
C TYR A 136 -14.08 -6.24 -9.73
N ASN A 137 -12.84 -6.06 -10.15
CA ASN A 137 -11.63 -6.64 -9.56
C ASN A 137 -11.42 -6.28 -8.08
N LEU A 138 -11.77 -5.05 -7.68
CA LEU A 138 -11.74 -4.63 -6.28
C LEU A 138 -12.92 -5.23 -5.50
N ARG A 139 -14.11 -5.30 -6.09
CA ARG A 139 -15.28 -5.94 -5.46
C ARG A 139 -15.02 -7.39 -5.10
N THR A 140 -14.40 -8.16 -5.99
CA THR A 140 -14.04 -9.56 -5.71
C THR A 140 -13.10 -9.73 -4.52
N TYR A 141 -12.41 -8.67 -4.11
CA TYR A 141 -11.51 -8.67 -2.96
C TYR A 141 -12.19 -8.13 -1.68
N LEU A 142 -12.97 -7.06 -1.80
CA LEU A 142 -13.71 -6.45 -0.68
C LEU A 142 -14.96 -7.25 -0.28
N ASP A 143 -15.50 -8.07 -1.18
CA ASP A 143 -16.73 -8.84 -0.95
C ASP A 143 -16.42 -10.29 -0.50
N VAL A 144 -15.15 -10.61 -0.21
CA VAL A 144 -14.77 -11.93 0.33
C VAL A 144 -15.41 -12.11 1.71
N PRO A 145 -16.21 -13.19 1.94
CA PRO A 145 -16.78 -13.47 3.25
C PRO A 145 -15.70 -13.57 4.33
N GLY A 146 -15.88 -12.85 5.43
CA GLY A 146 -14.91 -12.80 6.52
C GLY A 146 -13.73 -11.83 6.30
N SER A 147 -13.71 -11.07 5.21
CA SER A 147 -12.84 -9.91 5.08
C SER A 147 -13.29 -8.80 6.03
N HIS A 148 -12.34 -8.18 6.72
CA HIS A 148 -12.52 -7.04 7.62
C HIS A 148 -11.92 -5.77 7.01
N ILE A 149 -11.54 -5.82 5.73
CA ILE A 149 -11.08 -4.65 4.99
C ILE A 149 -12.27 -3.80 4.60
N LEU A 150 -12.29 -2.58 5.12
CA LEU A 150 -13.23 -1.55 4.72
C LEU A 150 -12.67 -0.79 3.51
N GLY A 151 -13.25 -1.04 2.35
CA GLY A 151 -12.99 -0.26 1.15
C GLY A 151 -13.66 1.11 1.22
N LEU A 152 -12.87 2.17 1.14
CA LEU A 152 -13.28 3.56 1.26
C LEU A 152 -12.80 4.38 0.06
N HIS A 153 -13.65 5.26 -0.43
CA HIS A 153 -13.33 6.10 -1.58
C HIS A 153 -13.85 7.52 -1.48
N ALA A 154 -13.30 8.36 -2.36
CA ALA A 154 -13.71 9.74 -2.61
C ALA A 154 -13.27 10.14 -4.03
N PRO A 155 -13.68 11.34 -4.52
CA PRO A 155 -13.14 11.92 -5.74
C PRO A 155 -11.61 11.97 -5.75
N ILE A 156 -11.01 11.89 -6.94
CA ILE A 156 -9.55 11.77 -7.09
C ILE A 156 -8.82 12.93 -6.41
N GLU A 157 -9.31 14.15 -6.57
CA GLU A 157 -8.74 15.38 -5.99
C GLU A 157 -8.69 15.33 -4.46
N ASP A 158 -9.74 14.77 -3.83
CA ASP A 158 -9.82 14.63 -2.38
C ASP A 158 -8.85 13.56 -1.89
N ILE A 159 -8.76 12.43 -2.60
CA ILE A 159 -7.78 11.37 -2.29
C ILE A 159 -6.35 11.85 -2.47
N LEU A 160 -6.05 12.63 -3.51
CA LEU A 160 -4.73 13.22 -3.70
C LEU A 160 -4.40 14.22 -2.58
N SER A 161 -5.39 15.00 -2.13
CA SER A 161 -5.23 15.93 -1.01
C SER A 161 -4.97 15.24 0.31
N LEU A 162 -5.75 14.19 0.59
CA LEU A 162 -5.54 13.32 1.75
C LEU A 162 -4.19 12.62 1.67
N GLY A 163 -3.84 12.07 0.51
CA GLY A 163 -2.57 11.40 0.25
C GLY A 163 -1.37 12.26 0.59
N ARG A 164 -1.39 13.57 0.25
CA ARG A 164 -0.31 14.51 0.66
C ARG A 164 -0.12 14.59 2.17
N ARG A 165 -1.21 14.56 2.95
CA ARG A 165 -1.13 14.53 4.42
C ARG A 165 -0.59 13.22 4.97
N TYR A 166 -0.74 12.14 4.22
CA TYR A 166 -0.14 10.84 4.53
C TYR A 166 1.23 10.63 3.87
N ALA A 167 1.79 11.63 3.18
CA ALA A 167 3.00 11.49 2.35
C ALA A 167 2.91 10.40 1.25
N VAL A 168 1.70 10.10 0.79
CA VAL A 168 1.42 9.21 -0.34
C VAL A 168 1.63 9.96 -1.64
N ARG A 169 2.35 9.33 -2.56
CA ARG A 169 2.48 9.77 -3.95
C ARG A 169 1.70 8.82 -4.83
N TYR A 170 1.02 9.39 -5.82
CA TYR A 170 0.34 8.64 -6.86
C TYR A 170 1.06 8.87 -8.19
N LEU A 171 1.21 7.81 -8.97
CA LEU A 171 1.62 7.88 -10.36
C LEU A 171 0.35 7.91 -11.20
N GLN A 172 0.17 8.99 -11.93
CA GLN A 172 -0.94 9.17 -12.85
C GLN A 172 -0.39 9.23 -14.26
N ASP A 173 -1.07 8.56 -15.18
CA ASP A 173 -0.76 8.71 -16.60
C ASP A 173 -1.02 10.16 -17.03
N LYS A 174 -0.13 10.75 -17.83
CA LYS A 174 -0.30 12.12 -18.33
C LYS A 174 -1.41 12.22 -19.39
N GLN A 175 -1.81 11.10 -19.96
CA GLN A 175 -2.76 11.02 -21.07
C GLN A 175 -4.14 10.52 -20.63
N SER A 176 -4.30 10.11 -19.37
CA SER A 176 -5.57 9.65 -18.81
C SER A 176 -5.70 10.00 -17.33
N ASP A 177 -6.93 10.10 -16.82
CA ASP A 177 -7.18 10.32 -15.37
C ASP A 177 -6.96 9.05 -14.53
N VAL A 178 -6.17 8.11 -15.05
CA VAL A 178 -5.94 6.80 -14.46
C VAL A 178 -4.70 6.85 -13.57
N VAL A 179 -4.90 6.53 -12.30
CA VAL A 179 -3.82 6.28 -11.35
C VAL A 179 -3.26 4.87 -11.59
N THR A 180 -1.98 4.79 -11.94
CA THR A 180 -1.28 3.55 -12.33
C THR A 180 -0.36 3.02 -11.24
N GLY A 181 -0.02 3.83 -10.24
CA GLY A 181 0.78 3.40 -9.10
C GLY A 181 0.65 4.33 -7.89
N HIS A 182 1.17 3.88 -6.75
CA HIS A 182 1.08 4.61 -5.49
C HIS A 182 2.18 4.18 -4.52
N THR A 183 2.46 5.03 -3.52
CA THR A 183 3.28 4.67 -2.36
C THR A 183 2.67 3.47 -1.63
N ARG A 184 3.44 2.39 -1.48
CA ARG A 184 2.98 1.15 -0.83
C ARG A 184 3.37 1.12 0.65
N PHE A 185 2.80 2.04 1.42
CA PHE A 185 2.96 2.09 2.87
C PHE A 185 1.65 1.79 3.58
N THR A 186 1.74 1.08 4.69
CA THR A 186 0.66 0.93 5.67
C THR A 186 0.90 1.89 6.83
N TYR A 187 -0.12 2.64 7.22
CA TYR A 187 -0.05 3.58 8.34
C TYR A 187 -0.90 3.04 9.49
N LEU A 188 -0.31 2.87 10.67
CA LEU A 188 -1.04 2.58 11.89
C LEU A 188 -1.45 3.89 12.55
N MET A 189 -2.75 4.14 12.60
CA MET A 189 -3.34 5.31 13.25
C MET A 189 -3.98 4.91 14.58
N GLY A 190 -3.77 5.73 15.60
CA GLY A 190 -4.42 5.60 16.90
C GLY A 190 -5.90 5.98 16.86
N PRO A 191 -6.64 5.69 17.94
CA PRO A 191 -8.06 6.06 18.09
C PRO A 191 -8.27 7.58 18.11
N ASP A 192 -7.24 8.35 18.46
CA ASP A 192 -7.21 9.81 18.45
C ASP A 192 -6.81 10.40 17.08
N GLY A 193 -6.53 9.55 16.08
CA GLY A 193 -6.13 9.97 14.75
C GLY A 193 -4.64 10.27 14.59
N LYS A 194 -3.81 10.06 15.62
CA LYS A 194 -2.35 10.21 15.50
C LYS A 194 -1.72 9.06 14.75
N ASN A 195 -0.67 9.35 13.97
CA ASN A 195 0.15 8.33 13.33
C ASN A 195 1.09 7.67 14.34
N LEU A 196 0.90 6.38 14.59
CA LEU A 196 1.68 5.59 15.54
C LEU A 196 2.87 4.90 14.85
N ALA A 197 2.71 4.43 13.60
CA ALA A 197 3.77 3.78 12.85
C ALA A 197 3.49 3.76 11.33
N ILE A 198 4.56 3.62 10.53
CA ILE A 198 4.50 3.46 9.07
C ILE A 198 5.29 2.21 8.69
N PHE A 199 4.72 1.38 7.83
CA PHE A 199 5.31 0.12 7.39
C PHE A 199 5.47 0.09 5.87
N PRO A 200 6.71 0.00 5.36
CA PRO A 200 6.97 -0.29 3.95
C PRO A 200 6.46 -1.69 3.56
N ALA A 201 5.93 -1.84 2.34
CA ALA A 201 5.39 -3.12 1.87
C ALA A 201 6.43 -4.23 1.64
N ASP A 202 7.71 -3.89 1.49
CA ASP A 202 8.82 -4.81 1.17
C ASP A 202 9.61 -5.28 2.40
N MET A 203 9.10 -5.03 3.60
CA MET A 203 9.72 -5.48 4.84
C MET A 203 9.62 -7.01 5.04
N ALA A 204 10.57 -7.57 5.78
CA ALA A 204 10.52 -8.97 6.20
C ALA A 204 9.45 -9.19 7.28
N ASP A 205 8.71 -10.31 7.19
CA ASP A 205 7.61 -10.67 8.10
C ASP A 205 6.64 -9.49 8.38
N PRO A 206 6.01 -8.93 7.33
CA PRO A 206 5.27 -7.69 7.47
C PRO A 206 4.08 -7.84 8.42
N ALA A 207 3.34 -8.96 8.34
CA ALA A 207 2.18 -9.19 9.21
C ALA A 207 2.58 -9.33 10.69
N GLY A 208 3.63 -10.11 11.00
CA GLY A 208 4.10 -10.29 12.36
C GLY A 208 4.66 -9.01 12.98
N VAL A 209 5.38 -8.19 12.20
CA VAL A 209 5.89 -6.90 12.68
C VAL A 209 4.77 -5.90 12.91
N ILE A 210 3.79 -5.80 11.99
CA ILE A 210 2.62 -4.93 12.16
C ILE A 210 1.84 -5.34 13.41
N ALA A 211 1.57 -6.65 13.60
CA ALA A 211 0.85 -7.15 14.76
C ALA A 211 1.53 -6.80 16.09
N LYS A 212 2.84 -6.99 16.20
CA LYS A 212 3.62 -6.62 17.39
C LYS A 212 3.54 -5.11 17.66
N GLN A 213 3.69 -4.29 16.63
CA GLN A 213 3.64 -2.84 16.79
C GLN A 213 2.23 -2.36 17.18
N ILE A 214 1.16 -2.99 16.70
CA ILE A 214 -0.21 -2.73 17.16
C ILE A 214 -0.33 -2.99 18.66
N ILE A 215 0.04 -4.19 19.11
CA ILE A 215 -0.08 -4.62 20.52
C ILE A 215 0.70 -3.66 21.42
N ARG A 216 1.95 -3.35 21.02
CA ARG A 216 2.78 -2.36 21.72
C ARG A 216 2.11 -0.99 21.80
N SER A 217 1.52 -0.52 20.71
CA SER A 217 0.88 0.81 20.70
C SER A 217 -0.36 0.84 21.58
N MET A 218 -1.18 -0.22 21.54
CA MET A 218 -2.34 -0.37 22.42
C MET A 218 -1.93 -0.35 23.91
N SER A 219 -0.85 -1.05 24.25
CA SER A 219 -0.31 -1.05 25.61
C SER A 219 0.14 0.36 26.05
N LEU A 220 0.83 1.11 25.19
CA LEU A 220 1.28 2.47 25.48
C LEU A 220 0.12 3.47 25.64
N ASP A 221 -0.99 3.25 24.93
CA ASP A 221 -2.21 4.03 25.04
C ASP A 221 -3.10 3.60 26.24
N ASN A 222 -2.58 2.77 27.15
CA ASN A 222 -3.28 2.20 28.30
C ASN A 222 -4.57 1.43 27.93
N PHE A 223 -4.63 0.89 26.71
CA PHE A 223 -5.70 -0.03 26.36
C PHE A 223 -5.53 -1.33 27.16
N ALA A 224 -6.61 -1.78 27.80
CA ALA A 224 -6.60 -2.99 28.61
C ALA A 224 -6.40 -4.23 27.73
N LEU A 225 -5.16 -4.69 27.64
CA LEU A 225 -4.80 -5.95 26.98
C LEU A 225 -4.93 -7.11 27.98
N PRO A 226 -5.26 -8.33 27.52
CA PRO A 226 -5.22 -9.51 28.36
C PRO A 226 -3.81 -9.74 28.93
N ASP A 227 -3.76 -10.22 30.17
CA ASP A 227 -2.52 -10.62 30.83
C ASP A 227 -2.10 -12.03 30.34
N THR A 228 -1.65 -12.10 29.08
CA THR A 228 -1.11 -13.32 28.47
C THR A 228 0.33 -13.10 28.00
N PRO A 229 1.23 -14.09 28.13
CA PRO A 229 2.62 -13.97 27.69
C PRO A 229 2.77 -13.57 26.22
N GLU A 230 1.82 -13.94 25.37
CA GLU A 230 1.77 -13.63 23.94
C GLU A 230 1.31 -12.20 23.63
N CYS A 231 0.59 -11.56 24.56
CA CYS A 231 0.09 -10.19 24.44
C CYS A 231 0.95 -9.16 25.20
N SER A 232 1.74 -9.61 26.18
CA SER A 232 2.62 -8.75 27.00
C SER A 232 4.07 -8.63 26.48
N ARG A 233 4.42 -9.27 25.37
CA ARG A 233 5.77 -9.23 24.74
C ARG A 233 5.73 -8.57 23.36
#